data_AF-A0A1E4RSG6-F1
#
_entry.id   AF-A0A1E4RSG6-F1
#
_cell.length_a   1.000
_cell.length_b   1.000
_cell.length_c   1.000
_cell.angle_alpha   90.00
_cell.angle_beta   90.00
_cell.angle_gamma   90.00
#
_symmetry.space_group_name_H-M   'P 1'
#
loop_
_entity.id
_entity.type
_entity.pdbx_description
1 polymer ?
#
loop_
_entity_poly.entity_id
_entity_poly.type
_entity_poly.pdbx_seq_one_letter_code
_entity_poly.pdbx_strand_id
1 'polypeptide(L)'
;MTLQTNKETSVHSVFYYLIITMNMRISIVTPSTKGIGVCVFTGGGISNAMNQINLTELDQTTAKVLRHLQEVQEQLESGVRDPDLDDTLINNFCRMVSNDKTIIFKKQLERLDENQFLISFISVLTNLLIFPINQDSQSPLIDLLNVILSYLSFDQITFFYPREFIVSRIESASPNATNLIINILSTKLNDTDLIDFLRDTSILDTLVTNHLSTDDYETLPLSVVNNTEKFISRIVNLNILALIESKLFSNEAYQLYEQTRGLKNSTLITRLLDLLIVLLPYWKTFSLNPSLYTFNSNDLNDLDDPFYPLLIIQFYTNLIKNLKHLEIGSEELFNNIKPPIDQIVQFYLSKNSNPMIESFYVTQIIELFETLSYSSLSYCQSFVAECITKHNLFKSYNLYLDNESDVLLLSKINYQIFGQSFCHDFFNDNLTKISLFNKKFFTIFLNLIKSEHLFNLIITSDVNYFNFEKISKLSIDQIYYIILQISKYNHSTVYLINNLPTIITDYLINSPFEIINNEIWNLKLACLENLLFNSDIDLKIWLDDLKKTYSLMKNGHNIKSINPQVDIASDTI
;
A
#
# COMPACT_ATOMS: atom_id res chain seq x y z
N MET A 1 -61.77 34.33 -21.64
CA MET A 1 -61.91 34.84 -23.03
C MET A 1 -61.39 33.75 -23.99
N THR A 2 -61.72 33.90 -25.27
CA THR A 2 -61.27 33.15 -26.47
C THR A 2 -59.78 32.76 -26.51
N LEU A 3 -59.28 31.79 -27.33
CA LEU A 3 -59.75 30.52 -27.95
C LEU A 3 -58.72 30.10 -29.05
N GLN A 4 -58.32 28.81 -29.13
CA GLN A 4 -57.70 28.12 -30.33
C GLN A 4 -56.31 28.65 -30.84
N THR A 5 -55.44 27.98 -31.63
CA THR A 5 -55.10 26.59 -32.14
C THR A 5 -53.69 26.68 -32.78
N ASN A 6 -52.84 25.68 -33.12
CA ASN A 6 -52.76 24.20 -33.20
C ASN A 6 -51.31 23.77 -32.79
N LYS A 7 -50.85 22.51 -32.59
CA LYS A 7 -51.35 21.12 -32.79
C LYS A 7 -50.91 20.32 -34.06
N GLU A 8 -49.60 20.13 -34.26
CA GLU A 8 -48.94 19.03 -35.04
C GLU A 8 -47.68 18.59 -34.25
N THR A 9 -47.24 17.35 -33.98
CA THR A 9 -47.54 15.92 -34.25
C THR A 9 -46.41 15.14 -34.96
N SER A 10 -45.45 14.65 -34.17
CA SER A 10 -44.90 13.29 -34.24
C SER A 10 -44.53 12.88 -32.80
N VAL A 11 -44.87 11.73 -32.21
CA VAL A 11 -45.27 10.37 -32.66
C VAL A 11 -44.10 9.53 -33.17
N HIS A 12 -43.49 8.79 -32.23
CA HIS A 12 -42.88 7.44 -32.26
C HIS A 12 -41.86 7.37 -31.08
N SER A 13 -41.76 6.31 -30.26
CA SER A 13 -42.70 5.20 -29.99
C SER A 13 -42.26 4.49 -28.70
N VAL A 14 -43.12 4.46 -27.68
CA VAL A 14 -42.91 3.65 -26.46
C VAL A 14 -43.78 2.39 -26.55
N PHE A 15 -43.15 1.19 -26.53
CA PHE A 15 -43.63 -0.12 -26.01
C PHE A 15 -43.09 -1.35 -26.78
N TYR A 16 -42.81 -2.44 -26.04
CA TYR A 16 -42.39 -3.79 -26.49
C TYR A 16 -41.02 -3.85 -27.23
N TYR A 17 -40.20 -4.91 -27.16
CA TYR A 17 -40.40 -6.34 -26.88
C TYR A 17 -39.67 -6.78 -25.58
N LEU A 18 -40.16 -7.72 -24.75
CA LEU A 18 -40.52 -9.13 -24.97
C LEU A 18 -39.28 -10.03 -25.20
N ILE A 19 -39.07 -10.99 -24.29
CA ILE A 19 -37.98 -11.98 -24.37
C ILE A 19 -38.21 -12.92 -25.56
N ILE A 20 -37.30 -12.90 -26.53
CA ILE A 20 -37.21 -13.92 -27.59
C ILE A 20 -35.76 -14.40 -27.68
N THR A 21 -35.51 -15.60 -27.15
CA THR A 21 -34.29 -16.36 -27.44
C THR A 21 -34.35 -16.88 -28.87
N MET A 22 -33.63 -16.25 -29.80
CA MET A 22 -33.47 -16.77 -31.17
C MET A 22 -32.02 -16.75 -31.63
N ASN A 23 -31.51 -17.95 -31.94
CA ASN A 23 -30.26 -18.14 -32.66
C ASN A 23 -30.39 -17.56 -34.09
N MET A 24 -29.66 -16.50 -34.41
CA MET A 24 -29.42 -16.09 -35.80
C MET A 24 -27.95 -16.24 -36.17
N ARG A 25 -27.67 -17.19 -37.08
CA ARG A 25 -26.38 -17.29 -37.77
C ARG A 25 -26.27 -16.14 -38.78
N ILE A 26 -25.33 -15.22 -38.59
CA ILE A 26 -24.97 -14.24 -39.60
C ILE A 26 -24.02 -14.91 -40.60
N SER A 27 -24.56 -15.35 -41.74
CA SER A 27 -23.77 -15.92 -42.84
C SER A 27 -23.09 -14.82 -43.66
N ILE A 28 -21.87 -14.46 -43.29
CA ILE A 28 -21.02 -13.59 -44.12
C ILE A 28 -20.45 -14.41 -45.28
N VAL A 29 -20.79 -14.05 -46.52
CA VAL A 29 -20.21 -14.64 -47.74
C VAL A 29 -19.00 -13.80 -48.14
N THR A 30 -17.79 -14.32 -47.92
CA THR A 30 -16.55 -13.72 -48.43
C THR A 30 -16.21 -14.25 -49.83
N PRO A 31 -15.81 -13.39 -50.78
CA PRO A 31 -15.31 -13.83 -52.08
C PRO A 31 -13.89 -14.41 -51.96
N SER A 32 -13.54 -15.36 -52.83
CA SER A 32 -12.31 -16.14 -52.73
C SER A 32 -11.05 -15.39 -53.16
N THR A 33 -10.10 -15.19 -52.24
CA THR A 33 -8.68 -14.98 -52.53
C THR A 33 -7.83 -15.97 -51.72
N LYS A 34 -6.62 -16.28 -52.21
CA LYS A 34 -5.78 -17.36 -51.66
C LYS A 34 -4.78 -16.85 -50.63
N GLY A 35 -4.69 -17.55 -49.50
CA GLY A 35 -3.43 -17.74 -48.78
C GLY A 35 -2.98 -16.63 -47.83
N ILE A 36 -3.61 -16.54 -46.66
CA ILE A 36 -3.00 -16.34 -45.33
C ILE A 36 -3.96 -16.97 -44.31
N GLY A 37 -3.42 -17.75 -43.37
CA GLY A 37 -4.22 -18.58 -42.45
C GLY A 37 -4.63 -17.86 -41.17
N VAL A 38 -5.60 -16.94 -41.24
CA VAL A 38 -6.16 -16.31 -40.03
C VAL A 38 -7.07 -17.31 -39.30
N CYS A 39 -6.62 -17.82 -38.15
CA CYS A 39 -7.44 -18.66 -37.28
C CYS A 39 -8.48 -17.82 -36.52
N VAL A 40 -9.59 -17.50 -37.18
CA VAL A 40 -10.73 -16.82 -36.55
C VAL A 40 -11.44 -17.80 -35.61
N PHE A 41 -11.15 -17.69 -34.31
CA PHE A 41 -11.80 -18.46 -33.25
C PHE A 41 -13.30 -18.11 -33.12
N THR A 42 -14.12 -18.73 -33.96
CA THR A 42 -15.56 -18.86 -33.77
C THR A 42 -15.86 -20.22 -33.16
N GLY A 43 -16.72 -20.27 -32.14
CA GLY A 43 -16.96 -21.45 -31.29
C GLY A 43 -17.53 -22.71 -31.97
N GLY A 44 -17.70 -22.71 -33.30
CA GLY A 44 -18.07 -23.90 -34.07
C GLY A 44 -16.90 -24.73 -34.61
N GLY A 45 -15.67 -24.21 -34.57
CA GLY A 45 -14.50 -24.86 -35.20
C GLY A 45 -13.78 -25.90 -34.34
N ILE A 46 -13.91 -25.82 -33.01
CA ILE A 46 -12.97 -26.45 -32.07
C ILE A 46 -13.27 -27.95 -31.84
N SER A 47 -14.55 -28.32 -31.69
CA SER A 47 -14.96 -29.67 -31.24
C SER A 47 -14.56 -30.82 -32.19
N ASN A 48 -14.43 -30.54 -33.48
CA ASN A 48 -13.98 -31.54 -34.47
C ASN A 48 -12.44 -31.72 -34.50
N ALA A 49 -11.67 -30.79 -33.94
CA ALA A 49 -10.21 -30.89 -33.87
C ALA A 49 -9.70 -31.50 -32.54
N MET A 50 -10.40 -31.27 -31.42
CA MET A 50 -9.96 -31.73 -30.11
C MET A 50 -9.93 -33.26 -29.92
N ASN A 51 -10.70 -34.02 -30.71
CA ASN A 51 -10.84 -35.47 -30.59
C ASN A 51 -9.61 -36.31 -31.04
N GLN A 52 -8.43 -35.70 -31.24
CA GLN A 52 -7.20 -36.41 -31.65
C GLN A 52 -5.95 -36.07 -30.81
N ILE A 53 -6.07 -35.39 -29.66
CA ILE A 53 -4.94 -35.29 -28.72
C ILE A 53 -4.68 -36.67 -28.13
N ASN A 54 -3.53 -37.27 -28.45
CA ASN A 54 -3.17 -38.61 -27.98
C ASN A 54 -2.72 -38.58 -26.50
N LEU A 55 -3.70 -38.53 -25.58
CA LEU A 55 -3.48 -38.41 -24.14
C LEU A 55 -2.57 -39.50 -23.54
N THR A 56 -2.33 -40.62 -24.25
CA THR A 56 -1.40 -41.67 -23.81
C THR A 56 0.08 -41.25 -23.77
N GLU A 57 0.45 -40.12 -24.40
CA GLU A 57 1.81 -39.56 -24.36
C GLU A 57 2.01 -38.54 -23.21
N LEU A 58 0.93 -38.15 -22.53
CA LEU A 58 1.00 -37.32 -21.33
C LEU A 58 1.27 -38.18 -20.09
N ASP A 59 1.83 -37.57 -19.04
CA ASP A 59 1.81 -38.21 -17.73
C ASP A 59 0.40 -38.10 -17.11
N GLN A 60 0.13 -38.94 -16.12
CA GLN A 60 -1.20 -39.06 -15.51
C GLN A 60 -1.68 -37.76 -14.84
N THR A 61 -0.76 -36.93 -14.32
CA THR A 61 -1.12 -35.66 -13.67
C THR A 61 -1.50 -34.61 -14.70
N THR A 62 -0.66 -34.39 -15.71
CA THR A 62 -0.94 -33.46 -16.82
C THR A 62 -2.23 -33.81 -17.54
N ALA A 63 -2.46 -35.10 -17.81
CA ALA A 63 -3.71 -35.57 -18.41
C ALA A 63 -4.94 -35.33 -17.51
N LYS A 64 -4.82 -35.54 -16.18
CA LYS A 64 -5.91 -35.25 -15.23
C LYS A 64 -6.24 -33.75 -15.20
N VAL A 65 -5.23 -32.87 -15.21
CA VAL A 65 -5.41 -31.42 -15.15
C VAL A 65 -6.06 -30.89 -16.42
N LEU A 66 -5.57 -31.27 -17.61
CA LEU A 66 -6.19 -30.86 -18.89
C LEU A 66 -7.66 -31.30 -18.94
N ARG A 67 -7.92 -32.58 -18.61
CA ARG A 67 -9.29 -33.12 -18.60
C ARG A 67 -10.20 -32.36 -17.65
N HIS A 68 -9.74 -32.04 -16.44
CA HIS A 68 -10.54 -31.28 -15.48
C HIS A 68 -10.88 -29.88 -16.00
N LEU A 69 -9.91 -29.16 -16.58
CA LEU A 69 -10.13 -27.84 -17.19
C LEU A 69 -11.11 -27.91 -18.39
N GLN A 70 -11.07 -29.00 -19.17
CA GLN A 70 -12.03 -29.24 -20.26
C GLN A 70 -13.44 -29.54 -19.72
N GLU A 71 -13.58 -30.41 -18.71
CA GLU A 71 -14.86 -30.72 -18.06
C GLU A 71 -15.50 -29.48 -17.42
N VAL A 72 -14.70 -28.54 -16.91
CA VAL A 72 -15.15 -27.24 -16.39
C VAL A 72 -15.56 -26.29 -17.54
N GLN A 73 -14.82 -26.25 -18.66
CA GLN A 73 -15.21 -25.45 -19.83
C GLN A 73 -16.53 -25.95 -20.45
N GLU A 74 -16.71 -27.27 -20.60
CA GLU A 74 -17.96 -27.87 -21.11
C GLU A 74 -19.15 -27.53 -20.20
N GLN A 75 -18.95 -27.48 -18.89
CA GLN A 75 -19.99 -27.05 -17.95
C GLN A 75 -20.38 -25.57 -18.15
N LEU A 76 -19.41 -24.65 -18.31
CA LEU A 76 -19.71 -23.24 -18.66
C LEU A 76 -20.49 -23.13 -19.97
N GLU A 77 -20.06 -23.83 -21.02
CA GLU A 77 -20.72 -23.83 -22.33
C GLU A 77 -22.14 -24.42 -22.28
N SER A 78 -22.40 -25.35 -21.35
CA SER A 78 -23.75 -25.88 -21.06
C SER A 78 -24.62 -24.95 -20.20
N GLY A 79 -24.07 -23.84 -19.68
CA GLY A 79 -24.79 -22.84 -18.88
C GLY A 79 -24.76 -23.08 -17.36
N VAL A 80 -23.87 -23.95 -16.85
CA VAL A 80 -23.60 -24.04 -15.41
C VAL A 80 -22.95 -22.74 -14.96
N ARG A 81 -23.53 -22.09 -13.94
CA ARG A 81 -23.09 -20.76 -13.48
C ARG A 81 -21.85 -20.76 -12.59
N ASP A 82 -21.51 -21.91 -12.03
CA ASP A 82 -20.44 -22.08 -11.05
C ASP A 82 -19.97 -23.55 -11.07
N PRO A 83 -19.22 -23.99 -12.10
CA PRO A 83 -18.64 -25.33 -12.16
C PRO A 83 -17.50 -25.53 -11.16
N ASP A 84 -17.48 -26.67 -10.47
CA ASP A 84 -16.49 -27.01 -9.45
C ASP A 84 -15.05 -27.00 -10.01
N LEU A 85 -14.23 -26.05 -9.55
CA LEU A 85 -12.80 -25.97 -9.87
C LEU A 85 -11.95 -26.63 -8.76
N ASP A 86 -11.15 -27.63 -9.09
CA ASP A 86 -10.22 -28.29 -8.16
C ASP A 86 -8.93 -27.45 -8.03
N ASP A 87 -9.04 -26.36 -7.26
CA ASP A 87 -7.94 -25.48 -6.89
C ASP A 87 -6.73 -26.24 -6.33
N THR A 88 -6.96 -27.37 -5.65
CA THR A 88 -5.89 -28.18 -5.05
C THR A 88 -5.13 -28.97 -6.12
N LEU A 89 -5.82 -29.54 -7.10
CA LEU A 89 -5.21 -30.16 -8.28
C LEU A 89 -4.41 -29.14 -9.09
N ILE A 90 -4.98 -27.97 -9.35
CA ILE A 90 -4.34 -26.92 -10.15
C ILE A 90 -3.09 -26.39 -9.42
N ASN A 91 -3.20 -25.97 -8.16
CA ASN A 91 -2.05 -25.45 -7.41
C ASN A 91 -0.92 -26.47 -7.22
N ASN A 92 -1.23 -27.76 -7.06
CA ASN A 92 -0.21 -28.80 -7.03
C ASN A 92 0.46 -28.98 -8.40
N PHE A 93 -0.28 -28.86 -9.51
CA PHE A 93 0.29 -28.87 -10.86
C PHE A 93 1.17 -27.64 -11.12
N CYS A 94 0.75 -26.43 -10.72
CA CYS A 94 1.58 -25.22 -10.79
C CYS A 94 2.94 -25.43 -10.10
N ARG A 95 2.94 -26.03 -8.91
CA ARG A 95 4.17 -26.36 -8.16
C ARG A 95 5.02 -27.41 -8.88
N MET A 96 4.43 -28.43 -9.50
CA MET A 96 5.17 -29.43 -10.28
C MET A 96 5.83 -28.79 -11.49
N VAL A 97 5.08 -28.05 -12.31
CA VAL A 97 5.57 -27.40 -13.54
C VAL A 97 6.63 -26.35 -13.22
N SER A 98 6.49 -25.60 -12.13
CA SER A 98 7.49 -24.62 -11.66
C SER A 98 8.85 -25.24 -11.34
N ASN A 99 8.86 -26.50 -10.89
CA ASN A 99 10.08 -27.24 -10.55
C ASN A 99 10.64 -28.01 -11.76
N ASP A 100 9.80 -28.46 -12.69
CA ASP A 100 10.20 -29.19 -13.89
C ASP A 100 9.38 -28.78 -15.11
N LYS A 101 9.98 -27.96 -15.97
CA LYS A 101 9.39 -27.54 -17.25
C LYS A 101 9.15 -28.71 -18.23
N THR A 102 9.86 -29.83 -18.10
CA THR A 102 9.76 -30.94 -19.06
C THR A 102 8.43 -31.67 -19.01
N ILE A 103 7.67 -31.50 -17.91
CA ILE A 103 6.28 -31.96 -17.76
C ILE A 103 5.40 -31.47 -18.94
N ILE A 104 5.54 -30.19 -19.31
CA ILE A 104 4.80 -29.56 -20.42
C ILE A 104 5.66 -29.50 -21.69
N PHE A 105 6.96 -29.27 -21.56
CA PHE A 105 7.90 -29.12 -22.68
C PHE A 105 8.73 -30.40 -22.88
N LYS A 106 8.05 -31.50 -23.27
CA LYS A 106 8.64 -32.85 -23.43
C LYS A 106 9.66 -33.00 -24.58
N LYS A 107 9.75 -32.01 -25.47
CA LYS A 107 10.77 -31.86 -26.52
C LYS A 107 11.26 -30.42 -26.53
N GLN A 108 12.38 -30.15 -27.21
CA GLN A 108 13.00 -28.82 -27.28
C GLN A 108 12.00 -27.74 -27.71
N LEU A 109 12.10 -26.55 -27.10
CA LEU A 109 11.24 -25.37 -27.27
C LEU A 109 11.24 -24.75 -28.69
N GLU A 110 11.89 -25.40 -29.66
CA GLU A 110 12.19 -24.88 -30.99
C GLU A 110 11.01 -25.01 -31.98
N ARG A 111 9.98 -25.79 -31.64
CA ARG A 111 8.73 -25.97 -32.44
C ARG A 111 7.49 -26.05 -31.56
N LEU A 112 6.84 -24.89 -31.35
CA LEU A 112 5.61 -24.78 -30.58
C LEU A 112 4.37 -25.15 -31.41
N ASP A 113 4.46 -25.00 -32.72
CA ASP A 113 3.47 -25.39 -33.73
C ASP A 113 3.23 -26.91 -33.78
N GLU A 114 4.27 -27.71 -33.52
CA GLU A 114 4.15 -29.16 -33.38
C GLU A 114 3.55 -29.60 -32.01
N ASN A 115 3.47 -28.71 -31.01
CA ASN A 115 3.00 -29.03 -29.66
C ASN A 115 1.48 -28.82 -29.50
N GLN A 116 0.69 -29.71 -30.13
CA GLN A 116 -0.78 -29.70 -30.08
C GLN A 116 -1.35 -29.70 -28.65
N PHE A 117 -0.67 -30.37 -27.70
CA PHE A 117 -1.07 -30.34 -26.29
C PHE A 117 -1.03 -28.92 -25.73
N LEU A 118 0.10 -28.22 -25.88
CA LEU A 118 0.28 -26.87 -25.35
C LEU A 118 -0.68 -25.86 -25.99
N ILE A 119 -0.92 -25.98 -27.31
CA ILE A 119 -1.91 -25.17 -28.03
C ILE A 119 -3.30 -25.35 -27.42
N SER A 120 -3.73 -26.60 -27.21
CA SER A 120 -5.03 -26.89 -26.57
C SER A 120 -5.09 -26.42 -25.12
N PHE A 121 -4.02 -26.62 -24.34
CA PHE A 121 -3.97 -26.29 -22.92
C PHE A 121 -4.07 -24.79 -22.69
N ILE A 122 -3.30 -23.98 -23.46
CA ILE A 122 -3.37 -22.52 -23.40
C ILE A 122 -4.72 -22.01 -23.93
N SER A 123 -5.30 -22.64 -24.96
CA SER A 123 -6.63 -22.27 -25.47
C SER A 123 -7.74 -22.48 -24.42
N VAL A 124 -7.75 -23.62 -23.72
CA VAL A 124 -8.71 -23.91 -22.65
C VAL A 124 -8.55 -22.91 -21.49
N LEU A 125 -7.32 -22.69 -21.00
CA LEU A 125 -7.05 -21.69 -19.96
C LEU A 125 -7.50 -20.29 -20.36
N THR A 126 -7.25 -19.89 -21.62
CA THR A 126 -7.66 -18.58 -22.15
C THR A 126 -9.18 -18.41 -22.13
N ASN A 127 -9.93 -19.44 -22.50
CA ASN A 127 -11.40 -19.40 -22.48
C ASN A 127 -11.92 -19.24 -21.04
N LEU A 128 -11.41 -20.05 -20.10
CA LEU A 128 -11.79 -20.00 -18.68
C LEU A 128 -11.43 -18.65 -18.01
N LEU A 129 -10.36 -17.99 -18.45
CA LEU A 129 -9.93 -16.69 -17.91
C LEU A 129 -10.71 -15.50 -18.51
N ILE A 130 -11.17 -15.59 -19.76
CA ILE A 130 -12.03 -14.57 -20.39
C ILE A 130 -13.48 -14.68 -19.92
N PHE A 131 -13.99 -15.92 -19.77
CA PHE A 131 -15.34 -16.25 -19.35
C PHE A 131 -15.32 -16.94 -17.96
N PRO A 132 -15.13 -16.18 -16.87
CA PRO A 132 -14.87 -16.73 -15.55
C PRO A 132 -16.03 -17.52 -14.95
N ILE A 133 -15.64 -18.56 -14.23
CA ILE A 133 -16.42 -19.42 -13.33
C ILE A 133 -16.94 -18.59 -12.16
N ASN A 134 -16.01 -17.97 -11.42
CA ASN A 134 -16.22 -17.00 -10.36
C ASN A 134 -14.93 -16.17 -10.22
N GLN A 135 -14.97 -15.02 -9.54
CA GLN A 135 -13.78 -14.17 -9.40
C GLN A 135 -12.69 -14.79 -8.50
N ASP A 136 -13.08 -15.38 -7.36
CA ASP A 136 -12.13 -15.96 -6.41
C ASP A 136 -11.35 -17.15 -7.01
N SER A 137 -12.04 -17.97 -7.81
CA SER A 137 -11.49 -19.15 -8.50
C SER A 137 -10.52 -18.82 -9.64
N GLN A 138 -10.29 -17.54 -9.98
CA GLN A 138 -9.35 -17.18 -11.06
C GLN A 138 -7.87 -17.33 -10.66
N SER A 139 -7.50 -17.21 -9.37
CA SER A 139 -6.07 -17.18 -9.00
C SER A 139 -5.30 -18.42 -9.46
N PRO A 140 -5.75 -19.67 -9.22
CA PRO A 140 -4.99 -20.85 -9.63
C PRO A 140 -4.81 -20.97 -11.15
N LEU A 141 -5.78 -20.48 -11.93
CA LEU A 141 -5.72 -20.44 -13.39
C LEU A 141 -4.73 -19.37 -13.89
N ILE A 142 -4.71 -18.19 -13.25
CA ILE A 142 -3.74 -17.13 -13.52
C ILE A 142 -2.33 -17.59 -13.14
N ASP A 143 -2.16 -18.23 -11.99
CA ASP A 143 -0.88 -18.77 -11.52
C ASP A 143 -0.36 -19.89 -12.44
N LEU A 144 -1.23 -20.80 -12.90
CA LEU A 144 -0.88 -21.83 -13.87
C LEU A 144 -0.44 -21.22 -15.21
N LEU A 145 -1.17 -20.23 -15.72
CA LEU A 145 -0.80 -19.53 -16.94
C LEU A 145 0.55 -18.81 -16.77
N ASN A 146 0.73 -18.06 -15.68
CA ASN A 146 1.97 -17.35 -15.38
C ASN A 146 3.18 -18.29 -15.32
N VAL A 147 3.04 -19.46 -14.69
CA VAL A 147 4.07 -20.51 -14.65
C VAL A 147 4.40 -21.02 -16.05
N ILE A 148 3.40 -21.31 -16.90
CA ILE A 148 3.62 -21.79 -18.27
C ILE A 148 4.32 -20.73 -19.13
N LEU A 149 3.82 -19.49 -19.12
CA LEU A 149 4.38 -18.38 -19.89
C LEU A 149 5.79 -18.01 -19.41
N SER A 150 6.14 -18.28 -18.15
CA SER A 150 7.48 -18.01 -17.61
C SER A 150 8.60 -18.69 -18.43
N TYR A 151 8.32 -19.83 -19.06
CA TYR A 151 9.31 -20.60 -19.85
C TYR A 151 9.42 -20.21 -21.34
N LEU A 152 8.57 -19.31 -21.84
CA LEU A 152 8.53 -18.87 -23.25
C LEU A 152 9.21 -17.50 -23.45
N SER A 153 9.72 -17.17 -24.64
CA SER A 153 10.00 -15.77 -25.00
C SER A 153 8.70 -15.02 -25.35
N PHE A 154 8.73 -13.69 -25.43
CA PHE A 154 7.54 -12.93 -25.86
C PHE A 154 7.12 -13.29 -27.29
N ASP A 155 8.05 -13.44 -28.23
CA ASP A 155 7.76 -13.90 -29.59
C ASP A 155 7.01 -15.25 -29.59
N GLN A 156 7.48 -16.21 -28.79
CA GLN A 156 6.83 -17.51 -28.58
C GLN A 156 5.44 -17.39 -27.94
N ILE A 157 5.19 -16.39 -27.09
CA ILE A 157 3.85 -16.11 -26.55
C ILE A 157 2.94 -15.55 -27.66
N THR A 158 3.47 -14.74 -28.59
CA THR A 158 2.65 -14.19 -29.69
C THR A 158 2.16 -15.24 -30.70
N PHE A 159 2.72 -16.46 -30.67
CA PHE A 159 2.14 -17.61 -31.39
C PHE A 159 0.77 -18.03 -30.82
N PHE A 160 0.58 -17.97 -29.50
CA PHE A 160 -0.69 -18.29 -28.83
C PHE A 160 -1.62 -17.07 -28.74
N TYR A 161 -1.04 -15.87 -28.60
CA TYR A 161 -1.75 -14.59 -28.51
C TYR A 161 -1.22 -13.63 -29.57
N PRO A 162 -1.73 -13.68 -30.82
CA PRO A 162 -1.29 -12.80 -31.91
C PRO A 162 -1.27 -11.32 -31.51
N ARG A 163 -0.31 -10.54 -32.04
CA ARG A 163 -0.10 -9.14 -31.65
C ARG A 163 -1.37 -8.29 -31.81
N GLU A 164 -2.15 -8.57 -32.85
CA GLU A 164 -3.45 -7.94 -33.14
C GLU A 164 -4.54 -8.36 -32.13
N PHE A 165 -4.50 -9.59 -31.63
CA PHE A 165 -5.38 -10.05 -30.54
C PHE A 165 -5.02 -9.34 -29.23
N ILE A 166 -3.73 -9.21 -28.91
CA ILE A 166 -3.28 -8.50 -27.70
C ILE A 166 -3.79 -7.04 -27.70
N VAL A 167 -3.56 -6.29 -28.80
CA VAL A 167 -4.01 -4.90 -28.95
C VAL A 167 -5.54 -4.81 -28.88
N SER A 168 -6.25 -5.55 -29.74
CA SER A 168 -7.71 -5.45 -29.82
C SER A 168 -8.43 -5.92 -28.55
N ARG A 169 -7.82 -6.76 -27.71
CA ARG A 169 -8.41 -7.12 -26.41
C ARG A 169 -8.31 -6.01 -25.37
N ILE A 170 -7.19 -5.29 -25.30
CA ILE A 170 -7.06 -4.08 -24.48
C ILE A 170 -8.08 -3.01 -24.90
N GLU A 171 -8.24 -2.81 -26.21
CA GLU A 171 -9.17 -1.84 -26.80
C GLU A 171 -10.65 -2.26 -26.66
N SER A 172 -10.96 -3.56 -26.58
CA SER A 172 -12.34 -4.09 -26.54
C SER A 172 -13.12 -3.86 -25.24
N ALA A 173 -12.55 -3.14 -24.26
CA ALA A 173 -13.13 -2.84 -22.94
C ALA A 173 -13.63 -4.07 -22.12
N SER A 174 -13.26 -5.29 -22.49
CA SER A 174 -13.66 -6.53 -21.79
C SER A 174 -12.77 -6.75 -20.55
N PRO A 175 -13.24 -6.56 -19.31
CA PRO A 175 -12.36 -6.46 -18.14
C PRO A 175 -11.52 -7.71 -17.89
N ASN A 176 -12.08 -8.89 -18.13
CA ASN A 176 -11.40 -10.17 -17.97
C ASN A 176 -10.31 -10.37 -19.02
N ALA A 177 -10.58 -9.99 -20.28
CA ALA A 177 -9.58 -10.03 -21.35
C ALA A 177 -8.47 -9.01 -21.10
N THR A 178 -8.81 -7.78 -20.67
CA THR A 178 -7.83 -6.76 -20.30
C THR A 178 -6.94 -7.24 -19.15
N ASN A 179 -7.51 -7.81 -18.09
CA ASN A 179 -6.75 -8.42 -16.98
C ASN A 179 -5.84 -9.56 -17.45
N LEU A 180 -6.35 -10.47 -18.29
CA LEU A 180 -5.57 -11.56 -18.89
C LEU A 180 -4.37 -11.03 -19.67
N ILE A 181 -4.58 -10.03 -20.55
CA ILE A 181 -3.50 -9.42 -21.33
C ILE A 181 -2.49 -8.70 -20.42
N ILE A 182 -2.94 -7.89 -19.45
CA ILE A 182 -2.03 -7.22 -18.49
C ILE A 182 -1.17 -8.25 -17.75
N ASN A 183 -1.73 -9.39 -17.33
CA ASN A 183 -0.98 -10.47 -16.70
C ASN A 183 0.05 -11.08 -17.66
N ILE A 184 -0.34 -11.42 -18.89
CA ILE A 184 0.56 -11.95 -19.93
C ILE A 184 1.75 -11.01 -20.15
N LEU A 185 1.50 -9.71 -20.39
CA LEU A 185 2.53 -8.69 -20.59
C LEU A 185 3.42 -8.56 -19.33
N SER A 186 2.81 -8.54 -18.14
CA SER A 186 3.53 -8.48 -16.86
C SER A 186 4.54 -9.60 -16.66
N THR A 187 4.27 -10.82 -17.16
CA THR A 187 5.23 -11.94 -17.02
C THR A 187 6.54 -11.74 -17.79
N LYS A 188 6.55 -10.87 -18.82
CA LYS A 188 7.67 -10.75 -19.77
C LYS A 188 8.27 -9.34 -19.89
N LEU A 189 8.01 -8.42 -18.96
CA LEU A 189 8.58 -7.05 -18.98
C LEU A 189 10.12 -6.95 -19.00
N ASN A 190 10.86 -8.07 -18.88
CA ASN A 190 12.32 -8.12 -19.05
C ASN A 190 12.75 -8.52 -20.47
N ASP A 191 11.81 -8.80 -21.38
CA ASP A 191 12.03 -9.26 -22.75
C ASP A 191 12.06 -8.08 -23.72
N THR A 192 13.10 -7.98 -24.55
CA THR A 192 13.29 -6.86 -25.49
C THR A 192 12.18 -6.80 -26.53
N ASP A 193 11.70 -7.96 -27.00
CA ASP A 193 10.69 -8.03 -28.06
C ASP A 193 9.33 -7.51 -27.54
N LEU A 194 9.08 -7.65 -26.24
CA LEU A 194 7.92 -7.05 -25.58
C LEU A 194 8.10 -5.53 -25.41
N ILE A 195 9.28 -5.07 -25.00
CA ILE A 195 9.54 -3.64 -24.78
C ILE A 195 9.40 -2.87 -26.11
N ASP A 196 9.94 -3.40 -27.20
CA ASP A 196 9.75 -2.85 -28.54
C ASP A 196 8.26 -2.85 -28.95
N PHE A 197 7.55 -3.97 -28.74
CA PHE A 197 6.12 -4.07 -29.05
C PHE A 197 5.23 -3.10 -28.23
N LEU A 198 5.54 -2.87 -26.95
CA LEU A 198 4.82 -1.91 -26.09
C LEU A 198 5.11 -0.45 -26.45
N ARG A 199 6.32 -0.15 -26.97
CA ARG A 199 6.66 1.18 -27.49
C ARG A 199 5.92 1.44 -28.82
N ASP A 200 5.92 0.45 -29.70
CA ASP A 200 5.47 0.59 -31.09
C ASP A 200 3.94 0.38 -31.27
N THR A 201 3.19 0.16 -30.18
CA THR A 201 1.72 0.06 -30.16
C THR A 201 1.05 1.05 -29.19
N SER A 202 -0.28 1.12 -29.25
CA SER A 202 -1.15 1.93 -28.38
C SER A 202 -1.32 1.39 -26.95
N ILE A 203 -0.87 0.17 -26.64
CA ILE A 203 -1.31 -0.60 -25.45
C ILE A 203 -1.15 0.19 -24.14
N LEU A 204 0.02 0.79 -23.92
CA LEU A 204 0.28 1.53 -22.67
C LEU A 204 -0.48 2.86 -22.63
N ASP A 205 -0.64 3.53 -23.77
CA ASP A 205 -1.43 4.76 -23.89
C ASP A 205 -2.91 4.48 -23.59
N THR A 206 -3.48 3.41 -24.15
CA THR A 206 -4.86 2.96 -23.89
C THR A 206 -5.06 2.56 -22.44
N LEU A 207 -4.09 1.87 -21.81
CA LEU A 207 -4.18 1.51 -20.40
C LEU A 207 -4.16 2.73 -19.48
N VAL A 208 -3.25 3.69 -19.70
CA VAL A 208 -3.19 4.94 -18.91
C VAL A 208 -4.43 5.81 -19.17
N THR A 209 -4.90 5.89 -20.42
CA THR A 209 -6.14 6.59 -20.79
C THR A 209 -7.34 5.99 -20.07
N ASN A 210 -7.58 4.68 -20.18
CA ASN A 210 -8.73 4.02 -19.54
C ASN A 210 -8.67 4.15 -18.01
N HIS A 211 -7.49 4.12 -17.41
CA HIS A 211 -7.28 4.31 -15.97
C HIS A 211 -7.69 5.72 -15.49
N LEU A 212 -7.50 6.76 -16.31
CA LEU A 212 -7.71 8.18 -15.95
C LEU A 212 -8.87 8.90 -16.67
N SER A 213 -9.57 8.20 -17.57
CA SER A 213 -10.64 8.75 -18.43
C SER A 213 -11.93 9.10 -17.67
N THR A 214 -12.64 10.13 -18.13
CA THR A 214 -13.97 10.53 -17.66
C THR A 214 -15.07 9.54 -17.97
N ASP A 215 -14.96 8.80 -19.07
CA ASP A 215 -16.15 8.24 -19.73
C ASP A 215 -16.58 6.89 -19.12
N ASP A 216 -15.64 6.20 -18.45
CA ASP A 216 -15.81 4.86 -17.89
C ASP A 216 -15.24 4.71 -16.46
N TYR A 217 -14.94 5.79 -15.72
CA TYR A 217 -14.25 5.64 -14.41
C TYR A 217 -15.07 4.90 -13.34
N GLU A 218 -16.41 4.94 -13.43
CA GLU A 218 -17.36 4.25 -12.54
C GLU A 218 -17.67 2.82 -12.99
N THR A 219 -17.52 2.53 -14.29
CA THR A 219 -17.79 1.22 -14.91
C THR A 219 -16.57 0.33 -14.94
N LEU A 220 -15.35 0.91 -14.98
CA LEU A 220 -14.07 0.22 -15.00
C LEU A 220 -13.85 -0.59 -13.70
N PRO A 221 -13.79 -1.94 -13.76
CA PRO A 221 -13.66 -2.73 -12.54
C PRO A 221 -12.32 -2.55 -11.82
N LEU A 222 -12.37 -2.53 -10.49
CA LEU A 222 -11.20 -2.35 -9.60
C LEU A 222 -10.06 -3.35 -9.88
N SER A 223 -10.35 -4.55 -10.38
CA SER A 223 -9.32 -5.51 -10.80
C SER A 223 -8.45 -4.99 -11.95
N VAL A 224 -9.06 -4.31 -12.94
CA VAL A 224 -8.35 -3.71 -14.08
C VAL A 224 -7.53 -2.51 -13.63
N VAL A 225 -8.08 -1.68 -12.74
CA VAL A 225 -7.39 -0.55 -12.11
C VAL A 225 -6.13 -1.05 -11.39
N ASN A 226 -6.29 -1.94 -10.41
CA ASN A 226 -5.19 -2.49 -9.61
C ASN A 226 -4.12 -3.20 -10.46
N ASN A 227 -4.51 -3.88 -11.54
CA ASN A 227 -3.55 -4.58 -12.41
C ASN A 227 -2.82 -3.60 -13.34
N THR A 228 -3.48 -2.52 -13.79
CA THR A 228 -2.84 -1.45 -14.56
C THR A 228 -1.80 -0.70 -13.71
N GLU A 229 -2.15 -0.35 -12.46
CA GLU A 229 -1.23 0.26 -11.49
C GLU A 229 0.00 -0.62 -11.22
N LYS A 230 -0.21 -1.93 -10.99
CA LYS A 230 0.89 -2.90 -10.82
C LYS A 230 1.77 -3.02 -12.06
N PHE A 231 1.18 -2.98 -13.26
CA PHE A 231 1.90 -3.07 -14.53
C PHE A 231 2.80 -1.85 -14.75
N ILE A 232 2.25 -0.63 -14.57
CA ILE A 232 3.00 0.63 -14.63
C ILE A 232 4.09 0.66 -13.55
N SER A 233 3.75 0.30 -12.31
CA SER A 233 4.71 0.19 -11.21
C SER A 233 5.84 -0.78 -11.53
N ARG A 234 5.56 -1.88 -12.24
CA ARG A 234 6.58 -2.85 -12.64
C ARG A 234 7.45 -2.33 -13.79
N ILE A 235 6.91 -1.57 -14.74
CA ILE A 235 7.68 -0.88 -15.79
C ILE A 235 8.68 0.12 -15.17
N VAL A 236 8.21 0.91 -14.19
CA VAL A 236 9.03 1.85 -13.41
C VAL A 236 10.09 1.12 -12.58
N ASN A 237 9.71 0.12 -11.78
CA ASN A 237 10.64 -0.61 -10.91
C ASN A 237 11.70 -1.44 -11.67
N LEU A 238 11.43 -1.79 -12.93
CA LEU A 238 12.41 -2.43 -13.83
C LEU A 238 13.26 -1.42 -14.62
N ASN A 239 13.06 -0.12 -14.41
CA ASN A 239 13.80 0.97 -15.06
C ASN A 239 13.77 0.91 -16.60
N ILE A 240 12.60 0.61 -17.17
CA ILE A 240 12.42 0.48 -18.64
C ILE A 240 12.28 1.89 -19.27
N LEU A 241 13.38 2.65 -19.26
CA LEU A 241 13.44 4.05 -19.68
C LEU A 241 12.72 4.32 -21.01
N ALA A 242 12.87 3.44 -22.00
CA ALA A 242 12.26 3.58 -23.32
C ALA A 242 10.72 3.69 -23.28
N LEU A 243 10.04 2.97 -22.37
CA LEU A 243 8.60 3.08 -22.17
C LEU A 243 8.23 4.26 -21.27
N ILE A 244 9.04 4.51 -20.24
CA ILE A 244 8.79 5.60 -19.29
C ILE A 244 8.83 6.95 -20.03
N GLU A 245 9.90 7.21 -20.80
CA GLU A 245 10.06 8.43 -21.60
C GLU A 245 8.98 8.55 -22.69
N SER A 246 8.80 7.52 -23.54
CA SER A 246 7.96 7.63 -24.73
C SER A 246 6.46 7.47 -24.51
N LYS A 247 6.01 6.96 -23.35
CA LYS A 247 4.60 6.68 -23.05
C LYS A 247 4.09 7.34 -21.77
N LEU A 248 4.88 7.36 -20.70
CA LEU A 248 4.45 7.89 -19.39
C LEU A 248 4.83 9.36 -19.18
N PHE A 249 5.82 9.85 -19.94
CA PHE A 249 6.23 11.26 -19.98
C PHE A 249 6.05 11.89 -21.38
N SER A 250 5.17 11.30 -22.20
CA SER A 250 4.76 11.85 -23.51
C SER A 250 3.91 13.11 -23.34
N ASN A 251 3.85 13.96 -24.38
CA ASN A 251 3.00 15.17 -24.35
C ASN A 251 1.51 14.82 -24.21
N GLU A 252 1.14 13.67 -24.74
CA GLU A 252 -0.20 13.08 -24.73
C GLU A 252 -0.57 12.62 -23.31
N ALA A 253 0.35 11.93 -22.61
CA ALA A 253 0.18 11.58 -21.20
C ALA A 253 0.13 12.83 -20.30
N TYR A 254 1.00 13.81 -20.53
CA TYR A 254 0.95 15.09 -19.81
C TYR A 254 -0.39 15.82 -19.98
N GLN A 255 -0.94 15.88 -21.21
CA GLN A 255 -2.25 16.47 -21.47
C GLN A 255 -3.37 15.73 -20.75
N LEU A 256 -3.34 14.39 -20.73
CA LEU A 256 -4.27 13.57 -19.95
C LEU A 256 -4.15 13.88 -18.45
N TYR A 257 -2.94 13.95 -17.89
CA TYR A 257 -2.72 14.26 -16.47
C TYR A 257 -3.24 15.65 -16.08
N GLU A 258 -3.04 16.68 -16.91
CA GLU A 258 -3.58 18.01 -16.65
C GLU A 258 -5.10 18.07 -16.81
N GLN A 259 -5.69 17.34 -17.78
CA GLN A 259 -7.14 17.19 -17.91
C GLN A 259 -7.74 16.49 -16.68
N THR A 260 -7.23 15.32 -16.30
CA THR A 260 -7.68 14.54 -15.14
C THR A 260 -7.60 15.35 -13.85
N ARG A 261 -6.53 16.13 -13.66
CA ARG A 261 -6.40 17.06 -12.53
C ARG A 261 -7.46 18.16 -12.55
N GLY A 262 -7.77 18.71 -13.73
CA GLY A 262 -8.76 19.79 -13.90
C GLY A 262 -10.21 19.41 -13.55
N LEU A 263 -10.53 18.11 -13.52
CA LEU A 263 -11.89 17.60 -13.23
C LEU A 263 -12.29 17.67 -11.75
N LYS A 264 -11.32 17.73 -10.83
CA LYS A 264 -11.54 17.62 -9.36
C LYS A 264 -12.30 16.37 -8.87
N ASN A 265 -12.43 15.32 -9.68
CA ASN A 265 -13.10 14.08 -9.28
C ASN A 265 -12.20 13.26 -8.31
N SER A 266 -12.69 12.95 -7.11
CA SER A 266 -11.90 12.26 -6.07
C SER A 266 -11.40 10.85 -6.47
N THR A 267 -12.15 10.10 -7.27
CA THR A 267 -11.69 8.78 -7.76
C THR A 267 -10.52 8.95 -8.75
N LEU A 268 -10.66 9.87 -9.71
CA LEU A 268 -9.66 10.10 -10.74
C LEU A 268 -8.41 10.82 -10.23
N ILE A 269 -8.55 11.75 -9.28
CA ILE A 269 -7.39 12.40 -8.65
C ILE A 269 -6.61 11.41 -7.77
N THR A 270 -7.27 10.45 -7.10
CA THR A 270 -6.58 9.39 -6.34
C THR A 270 -5.67 8.59 -7.28
N ARG A 271 -6.23 8.05 -8.36
CA ARG A 271 -5.49 7.31 -9.40
C ARG A 271 -4.31 8.12 -9.97
N LEU A 272 -4.54 9.40 -10.28
CA LEU A 272 -3.48 10.29 -10.76
C LEU A 272 -2.39 10.53 -9.68
N LEU A 273 -2.76 10.74 -8.42
CA LEU A 273 -1.80 11.01 -7.34
C LEU A 273 -0.94 9.79 -7.02
N ASP A 274 -1.53 8.59 -7.00
CA ASP A 274 -0.78 7.35 -6.82
C ASP A 274 0.14 7.07 -8.04
N LEU A 275 -0.34 7.35 -9.26
CA LEU A 275 0.51 7.32 -10.46
C LEU A 275 1.69 8.32 -10.37
N LEU A 276 1.47 9.54 -9.87
CA LEU A 276 2.54 10.52 -9.67
C LEU A 276 3.56 10.10 -8.59
N ILE A 277 3.13 9.34 -7.56
CA ILE A 277 4.06 8.70 -6.61
C ILE A 277 4.87 7.58 -7.29
N VAL A 278 4.25 6.81 -8.19
CA VAL A 278 4.95 5.77 -8.98
C VAL A 278 5.96 6.39 -9.96
N LEU A 279 5.62 7.49 -10.63
CA LEU A 279 6.52 8.19 -11.56
C LEU A 279 7.62 9.03 -10.87
N LEU A 280 7.53 9.20 -9.54
CA LEU A 280 8.41 10.07 -8.76
C LEU A 280 9.93 9.84 -8.93
N PRO A 281 10.47 8.62 -9.11
CA PRO A 281 11.91 8.41 -9.34
C PRO A 281 12.45 9.15 -10.58
N TYR A 282 11.59 9.44 -11.56
CA TYR A 282 11.96 10.07 -12.83
C TYR A 282 11.58 11.55 -12.91
N TRP A 283 11.03 12.12 -11.84
CA TRP A 283 10.45 13.47 -11.83
C TRP A 283 11.40 14.54 -12.38
N LYS A 284 12.70 14.43 -12.10
CA LYS A 284 13.72 15.37 -12.61
C LYS A 284 14.25 14.99 -13.99
N THR A 285 14.44 13.69 -14.25
CA THR A 285 14.96 13.16 -15.52
C THR A 285 14.10 13.57 -16.71
N PHE A 286 12.77 13.51 -16.56
CA PHE A 286 11.80 13.88 -17.60
C PHE A 286 10.99 15.15 -17.24
N SER A 287 11.47 15.93 -16.27
CA SER A 287 10.97 17.27 -15.89
C SER A 287 9.44 17.36 -15.64
N LEU A 288 8.96 16.53 -14.72
CA LEU A 288 7.55 16.47 -14.27
C LEU A 288 7.04 17.86 -13.88
N ASN A 289 6.05 18.36 -14.62
CA ASN A 289 5.47 19.69 -14.43
C ASN A 289 4.95 19.87 -12.99
N PRO A 290 5.42 20.89 -12.23
CA PRO A 290 4.92 21.19 -10.90
C PRO A 290 3.39 21.36 -10.83
N SER A 291 2.75 21.82 -11.90
CA SER A 291 1.28 21.95 -11.99
C SER A 291 0.55 20.68 -11.53
N LEU A 292 1.10 19.49 -11.79
CA LEU A 292 0.49 18.20 -11.49
C LEU A 292 0.49 17.85 -10.00
N TYR A 293 1.47 18.33 -9.23
CA TYR A 293 1.67 17.95 -7.82
C TYR A 293 1.67 19.12 -6.82
N THR A 294 1.62 20.38 -7.26
CA THR A 294 1.44 21.56 -6.39
C THR A 294 -0.02 21.98 -6.32
N PHE A 295 -0.68 21.74 -5.19
CA PHE A 295 -2.06 22.13 -4.91
C PHE A 295 -2.12 23.49 -4.20
N ASN A 296 -3.25 24.19 -4.34
CA ASN A 296 -3.44 25.55 -3.82
C ASN A 296 -4.59 25.63 -2.79
N SER A 297 -4.77 26.78 -2.16
CA SER A 297 -5.79 26.99 -1.13
C SER A 297 -7.22 26.69 -1.58
N ASN A 298 -7.52 26.82 -2.88
CA ASN A 298 -8.84 26.53 -3.45
C ASN A 298 -9.02 25.03 -3.78
N ASP A 299 -7.96 24.24 -3.66
CA ASP A 299 -8.01 22.78 -3.70
C ASP A 299 -8.23 22.21 -2.27
N LEU A 300 -7.76 22.92 -1.24
CA LEU A 300 -7.93 22.55 0.18
C LEU A 300 -9.26 23.03 0.79
N ASN A 301 -9.75 24.20 0.34
CA ASN A 301 -11.03 24.77 0.77
C ASN A 301 -12.24 24.22 -0.02
N ASP A 302 -12.06 23.15 -0.79
CA ASP A 302 -13.16 22.48 -1.47
C ASP A 302 -13.97 21.66 -0.44
N LEU A 303 -15.13 22.19 -0.04
CA LEU A 303 -15.97 21.62 1.02
C LEU A 303 -17.13 20.79 0.47
N ASP A 304 -17.35 20.80 -0.86
CA ASP A 304 -18.42 20.04 -1.51
C ASP A 304 -18.07 18.54 -1.60
N ASP A 305 -16.78 18.19 -1.70
CA ASP A 305 -16.26 16.82 -1.52
C ASP A 305 -15.12 16.78 -0.47
N PRO A 306 -15.38 16.33 0.77
CA PRO A 306 -14.37 16.28 1.81
C PRO A 306 -13.34 15.15 1.64
N PHE A 307 -13.47 14.26 0.65
CA PHE A 307 -12.39 13.34 0.32
C PHE A 307 -11.27 14.03 -0.46
N TYR A 308 -11.57 15.08 -1.23
CA TYR A 308 -10.59 15.74 -2.09
C TYR A 308 -9.43 16.41 -1.32
N PRO A 309 -9.65 17.22 -0.25
CA PRO A 309 -8.56 17.75 0.57
C PRO A 309 -7.81 16.66 1.35
N LEU A 310 -8.52 15.59 1.77
CA LEU A 310 -7.93 14.46 2.50
C LEU A 310 -6.88 13.74 1.66
N LEU A 311 -7.20 13.47 0.39
CA LEU A 311 -6.32 12.85 -0.60
C LEU A 311 -5.06 13.70 -0.86
N ILE A 312 -5.18 15.02 -0.92
CA ILE A 312 -4.04 15.94 -1.08
C ILE A 312 -3.08 15.85 0.12
N ILE A 313 -3.61 15.82 1.35
CA ILE A 313 -2.81 15.69 2.58
C ILE A 313 -2.12 14.31 2.62
N GLN A 314 -2.81 13.24 2.23
CA GLN A 314 -2.25 11.89 2.14
C GLN A 314 -1.16 11.78 1.06
N PHE A 315 -1.38 12.35 -0.13
CA PHE A 315 -0.40 12.41 -1.20
C PHE A 315 0.89 13.11 -0.74
N TYR A 316 0.82 14.29 -0.12
CA TYR A 316 2.02 14.93 0.41
C TYR A 316 2.70 14.09 1.49
N THR A 317 1.94 13.45 2.37
CA THR A 317 2.49 12.56 3.40
C THR A 317 3.26 11.40 2.78
N ASN A 318 2.74 10.79 1.70
CA ASN A 318 3.39 9.72 0.96
C ASN A 318 4.57 10.21 0.11
N LEU A 319 4.50 11.42 -0.46
CA LEU A 319 5.61 12.05 -1.19
C LEU A 319 6.80 12.29 -0.26
N ILE A 320 6.59 12.89 0.93
CA ILE A 320 7.66 13.09 1.93
C ILE A 320 8.26 11.75 2.39
N LYS A 321 7.45 10.70 2.61
CA LYS A 321 7.95 9.34 2.92
C LYS A 321 8.89 8.79 1.84
N ASN A 322 8.68 9.17 0.58
CA ASN A 322 9.46 8.73 -0.58
C ASN A 322 10.66 9.63 -0.96
N LEU A 323 10.68 10.91 -0.56
CA LEU A 323 11.79 11.85 -0.90
C LEU A 323 13.19 11.30 -0.57
N LYS A 324 13.31 10.51 0.51
CA LYS A 324 14.57 9.88 0.97
C LYS A 324 15.12 8.79 0.03
N HIS A 325 14.30 8.33 -0.92
CA HIS A 325 14.66 7.31 -1.91
C HIS A 325 15.03 7.90 -3.28
N LEU A 326 14.91 9.22 -3.46
CA LEU A 326 15.29 9.91 -4.69
C LEU A 326 16.79 10.23 -4.67
N GLU A 327 17.55 9.68 -5.61
CA GLU A 327 19.01 9.88 -5.70
C GLU A 327 19.39 11.35 -6.00
N ILE A 328 18.54 12.09 -6.72
CA ILE A 328 18.83 13.44 -7.21
C ILE A 328 17.60 14.36 -7.05
N GLY A 329 17.83 15.57 -6.51
CA GLY A 329 16.86 16.67 -6.55
C GLY A 329 15.74 16.63 -5.51
N SER A 330 15.80 15.74 -4.52
CA SER A 330 14.80 15.63 -3.44
C SER A 330 14.53 16.95 -2.68
N GLU A 331 15.52 17.84 -2.57
CA GLU A 331 15.37 19.18 -1.98
C GLU A 331 14.65 20.17 -2.94
N GLU A 332 14.88 20.06 -4.24
CA GLU A 332 14.25 20.91 -5.26
C GLU A 332 12.76 20.58 -5.40
N LEU A 333 12.43 19.28 -5.44
CA LEU A 333 11.04 18.80 -5.36
C LEU A 333 10.37 19.23 -4.05
N PHE A 334 11.10 19.18 -2.92
CA PHE A 334 10.58 19.68 -1.65
C PHE A 334 10.29 21.18 -1.66
N ASN A 335 11.14 21.98 -2.29
CA ASN A 335 10.93 23.42 -2.43
C ASN A 335 9.68 23.76 -3.28
N ASN A 336 9.32 22.91 -4.26
CA ASN A 336 8.08 23.06 -5.03
C ASN A 336 6.82 22.78 -4.18
N ILE A 337 6.85 21.79 -3.27
CA ILE A 337 5.70 21.42 -2.42
C ILE A 337 5.66 22.14 -1.07
N LYS A 338 6.74 22.84 -0.68
CA LYS A 338 6.80 23.64 0.55
C LYS A 338 5.67 24.69 0.66
N PRO A 339 5.32 25.49 -0.38
CA PRO A 339 4.22 26.45 -0.27
C PRO A 339 2.82 25.80 -0.12
N PRO A 340 2.46 24.73 -0.87
CA PRO A 340 1.25 23.95 -0.60
C PRO A 340 1.16 23.41 0.84
N ILE A 341 2.26 22.86 1.38
CA ILE A 341 2.24 22.33 2.75
C ILE A 341 2.09 23.48 3.77
N ASP A 342 2.69 24.65 3.54
CA ASP A 342 2.45 25.84 4.38
C ASP A 342 0.98 26.30 4.38
N GLN A 343 0.25 26.09 3.28
CA GLN A 343 -1.20 26.34 3.23
C GLN A 343 -1.99 25.28 4.01
N ILE A 344 -1.56 24.02 4.04
CA ILE A 344 -2.13 22.98 4.92
C ILE A 344 -1.92 23.35 6.41
N VAL A 345 -0.80 24.00 6.77
CA VAL A 345 -0.60 24.52 8.14
C VAL A 345 -1.59 25.65 8.47
N GLN A 346 -1.85 26.57 7.55
CA GLN A 346 -2.84 27.63 7.72
C GLN A 346 -4.27 27.08 7.81
N PHE A 347 -4.57 26.01 7.07
CA PHE A 347 -5.82 25.27 7.12
C PHE A 347 -6.01 24.54 8.47
N TYR A 348 -4.94 23.94 9.04
CA TYR A 348 -4.98 23.37 10.39
C TYR A 348 -5.31 24.41 11.48
N LEU A 349 -4.80 25.65 11.35
CA LEU A 349 -5.07 26.71 12.32
C LEU A 349 -6.57 27.09 12.41
N SER A 350 -7.34 26.91 11.34
CA SER A 350 -8.80 27.18 11.36
C SER A 350 -9.65 26.03 11.92
N LYS A 351 -9.04 24.94 12.44
CA LYS A 351 -9.77 23.83 13.08
C LYS A 351 -10.78 24.31 14.15
N ASN A 352 -10.36 25.27 14.99
CA ASN A 352 -11.17 25.80 16.10
C ASN A 352 -12.36 26.66 15.63
N SER A 353 -12.40 27.07 14.35
CA SER A 353 -13.50 27.81 13.73
C SER A 353 -14.24 27.03 12.65
N ASN A 354 -13.76 25.84 12.28
CA ASN A 354 -14.38 24.96 11.28
C ASN A 354 -14.36 23.49 11.76
N PRO A 355 -15.46 22.99 12.36
CA PRO A 355 -15.57 21.61 12.85
C PRO A 355 -15.33 20.52 11.79
N MET A 356 -15.46 20.84 10.49
CA MET A 356 -15.15 19.90 9.41
C MET A 356 -13.66 19.55 9.38
N ILE A 357 -12.80 20.55 9.63
CA ILE A 357 -11.34 20.37 9.62
C ILE A 357 -10.90 19.55 10.83
N GLU A 358 -11.49 19.83 11.99
CA GLU A 358 -11.29 19.07 13.22
C GLU A 358 -11.75 17.61 13.10
N SER A 359 -12.89 17.36 12.45
CA SER A 359 -13.47 16.02 12.34
C SER A 359 -12.77 15.13 11.30
N PHE A 360 -12.34 15.68 10.16
CA PHE A 360 -11.86 14.88 9.01
C PHE A 360 -10.37 14.99 8.73
N TYR A 361 -9.78 16.19 8.78
CA TYR A 361 -8.42 16.42 8.24
C TYR A 361 -7.32 16.39 9.30
N VAL A 362 -7.62 16.87 10.51
CA VAL A 362 -6.68 17.07 11.61
C VAL A 362 -5.71 15.89 11.82
N THR A 363 -6.22 14.66 11.85
CA THR A 363 -5.38 13.45 12.08
C THR A 363 -4.36 13.23 10.96
N GLN A 364 -4.74 13.46 9.71
CA GLN A 364 -3.85 13.33 8.54
C GLN A 364 -2.84 14.47 8.48
N ILE A 365 -3.24 15.70 8.85
CA ILE A 365 -2.31 16.84 8.93
C ILE A 365 -1.27 16.61 10.04
N ILE A 366 -1.67 16.00 11.17
CA ILE A 366 -0.73 15.62 12.23
C ILE A 366 0.21 14.49 11.77
N GLU A 367 -0.24 13.53 10.94
CA GLU A 367 0.66 12.54 10.32
C GLU A 367 1.65 13.18 9.34
N LEU A 368 1.23 14.20 8.57
CA LEU A 368 2.12 14.99 7.71
C LEU A 368 3.19 15.71 8.54
N PHE A 369 2.82 16.36 9.65
CA PHE A 369 3.77 16.97 10.59
C PHE A 369 4.72 15.95 11.22
N GLU A 370 4.21 14.82 11.69
CA GLU A 370 5.01 13.72 12.25
C GLU A 370 6.04 13.23 11.23
N THR A 371 5.58 12.93 10.01
CA THR A 371 6.39 12.46 8.87
C THR A 371 7.48 13.45 8.49
N LEU A 372 7.16 14.75 8.41
CA LEU A 372 8.17 15.80 8.14
C LEU A 372 9.19 15.93 9.29
N SER A 373 8.73 15.82 10.55
CA SER A 373 9.56 16.03 11.74
C SER A 373 10.51 14.87 12.07
N TYR A 374 10.16 13.63 11.70
CA TYR A 374 11.05 12.46 11.74
C TYR A 374 11.70 12.11 10.40
N SER A 375 11.52 12.94 9.36
CA SER A 375 12.19 12.76 8.08
C SER A 375 13.72 12.74 8.29
N SER A 376 14.42 11.86 7.59
CA SER A 376 15.89 11.81 7.57
C SER A 376 16.52 12.99 6.80
N LEU A 377 15.70 13.86 6.22
CA LEU A 377 16.10 15.01 5.40
C LEU A 377 16.04 16.29 6.24
N SER A 378 17.19 16.91 6.47
CA SER A 378 17.34 18.06 7.39
C SER A 378 16.52 19.29 6.98
N TYR A 379 16.27 19.50 5.68
CA TYR A 379 15.42 20.58 5.18
C TYR A 379 13.93 20.37 5.52
N CYS A 380 13.45 19.13 5.60
CA CYS A 380 12.08 18.82 6.07
C CYS A 380 11.93 19.15 7.56
N GLN A 381 12.92 18.78 8.38
CA GLN A 381 12.95 19.11 9.82
C GLN A 381 13.02 20.63 10.05
N SER A 382 13.90 21.32 9.30
CA SER A 382 14.04 22.78 9.36
C SER A 382 12.74 23.49 8.99
N PHE A 383 12.02 23.01 7.99
CA PHE A 383 10.72 23.55 7.59
C PHE A 383 9.64 23.39 8.66
N VAL A 384 9.62 22.27 9.39
CA VAL A 384 8.67 22.10 10.51
C VAL A 384 8.96 23.11 11.63
N ALA A 385 10.24 23.34 11.96
CA ALA A 385 10.64 24.36 12.93
C ALA A 385 10.30 25.79 12.45
N GLU A 386 10.48 26.07 11.16
CA GLU A 386 10.06 27.32 10.50
C GLU A 386 8.55 27.53 10.62
N CYS A 387 7.73 26.56 10.21
CA CYS A 387 6.26 26.65 10.28
C CYS A 387 5.75 26.84 11.70
N ILE A 388 6.23 26.08 12.68
CA ILE A 388 5.79 26.19 14.08
C ILE A 388 6.12 27.57 14.66
N THR A 389 7.25 28.15 14.28
CA THR A 389 7.65 29.51 14.69
C THR A 389 6.82 30.58 13.95
N LYS A 390 6.77 30.52 12.62
CA LYS A 390 6.07 31.45 11.73
C LYS A 390 4.57 31.56 12.05
N HIS A 391 3.91 30.41 12.23
CA HIS A 391 2.48 30.32 12.49
C HIS A 391 2.12 30.29 13.98
N ASN A 392 3.13 30.40 14.87
CA ASN A 392 2.97 30.34 16.32
C ASN A 392 2.14 29.13 16.81
N LEU A 393 2.33 27.96 16.20
CA LEU A 393 1.47 26.78 16.42
C LEU A 393 1.44 26.34 17.89
N PHE A 394 2.56 26.46 18.62
CA PHE A 394 2.68 26.03 20.02
C PHE A 394 2.61 27.21 21.02
N LYS A 395 1.99 28.33 20.66
CA LYS A 395 1.62 29.38 21.61
C LYS A 395 0.22 29.14 22.17
N SER A 396 0.01 29.53 23.43
CA SER A 396 -1.19 29.25 24.23
C SER A 396 -2.50 29.90 23.76
N TYR A 397 -2.47 30.66 22.66
CA TYR A 397 -3.64 31.19 21.95
C TYR A 397 -3.99 30.43 20.65
N ASN A 398 -3.16 29.45 20.25
CA ASN A 398 -3.39 28.54 19.13
C ASN A 398 -3.49 27.07 19.58
N LEU A 399 -2.87 26.74 20.72
CA LEU A 399 -2.72 25.40 21.27
C LEU A 399 -3.60 25.22 22.51
N TYR A 400 -4.65 24.40 22.42
CA TYR A 400 -5.65 24.23 23.48
C TYR A 400 -5.62 22.80 24.02
N LEU A 401 -5.01 22.57 25.18
CA LEU A 401 -4.83 21.22 25.74
C LEU A 401 -6.12 20.53 26.23
N ASP A 402 -7.26 21.24 26.21
CA ASP A 402 -8.59 20.64 26.32
C ASP A 402 -9.03 19.94 25.02
N ASN A 403 -8.53 20.38 23.86
CA ASN A 403 -8.74 19.74 22.56
C ASN A 403 -7.86 18.47 22.42
N GLU A 404 -8.45 17.37 21.95
CA GLU A 404 -7.72 16.10 21.74
C GLU A 404 -6.76 16.17 20.54
N SER A 405 -7.03 17.02 19.54
CA SER A 405 -6.17 17.22 18.37
C SER A 405 -4.82 17.86 18.72
N ASP A 406 -4.83 18.86 19.60
CA ASP A 406 -3.61 19.50 20.08
C ASP A 406 -2.81 18.55 21.00
N VAL A 407 -3.49 17.73 21.81
CA VAL A 407 -2.83 16.64 22.56
C VAL A 407 -2.18 15.62 21.61
N LEU A 408 -2.87 15.23 20.53
CA LEU A 408 -2.35 14.30 19.53
C LEU A 408 -1.11 14.88 18.82
N LEU A 409 -1.15 16.14 18.37
CA LEU A 409 -0.03 16.82 17.73
C LEU A 409 1.23 16.82 18.62
N LEU A 410 1.09 17.21 19.88
CA LEU A 410 2.19 17.26 20.85
C LEU A 410 2.70 15.87 21.25
N SER A 411 1.85 14.83 21.16
CA SER A 411 2.25 13.44 21.41
C SER A 411 3.06 12.81 20.27
N LYS A 412 2.95 13.36 19.06
CA LYS A 412 3.61 12.84 17.85
C LYS A 412 4.86 13.63 17.44
N ILE A 413 4.81 14.96 17.42
CA ILE A 413 5.86 15.83 16.85
C ILE A 413 7.28 15.49 17.34
N ASN A 414 8.28 15.49 16.46
CA ASN A 414 9.67 15.30 16.87
C ASN A 414 10.21 16.55 17.60
N TYR A 415 10.36 16.48 18.92
CA TYR A 415 10.93 17.59 19.72
C TYR A 415 12.45 17.74 19.64
N GLN A 416 13.18 16.87 18.93
CA GLN A 416 14.63 16.95 18.80
C GLN A 416 15.09 18.03 17.80
N ILE A 417 14.18 18.54 16.96
CA ILE A 417 14.48 19.52 15.90
C ILE A 417 14.52 20.98 16.40
N PHE A 418 14.16 21.24 17.66
CA PHE A 418 14.05 22.58 18.22
C PHE A 418 15.21 22.92 19.16
N GLY A 419 15.71 24.15 19.08
CA GLY A 419 16.74 24.66 20.00
C GLY A 419 16.20 24.95 21.41
N GLN A 420 17.11 24.96 22.38
CA GLN A 420 16.83 25.13 23.82
C GLN A 420 15.89 26.29 24.16
N SER A 421 16.01 27.44 23.48
CA SER A 421 15.15 28.62 23.71
C SER A 421 13.68 28.35 23.38
N PHE A 422 13.41 27.73 22.23
CA PHE A 422 12.05 27.31 21.86
C PHE A 422 11.49 26.30 22.87
N CYS A 423 12.28 25.30 23.26
CA CYS A 423 11.89 24.30 24.25
C CYS A 423 11.51 24.92 25.61
N HIS A 424 12.30 25.89 26.07
CA HIS A 424 12.05 26.63 27.31
C HIS A 424 10.74 27.43 27.24
N ASP A 425 10.55 28.22 26.20
CA ASP A 425 9.35 29.05 26.04
C ASP A 425 8.09 28.19 25.87
N PHE A 426 8.14 27.13 25.06
CA PHE A 426 7.04 26.18 24.90
C PHE A 426 6.64 25.51 26.22
N PHE A 427 7.62 25.04 27.00
CA PHE A 427 7.38 24.38 28.28
C PHE A 427 6.73 25.35 29.29
N ASN A 428 7.24 26.58 29.37
CA ASN A 428 6.74 27.61 30.27
C ASN A 428 5.32 28.09 29.91
N ASP A 429 5.07 28.39 28.64
CA ASP A 429 3.78 28.90 28.15
C ASP A 429 2.64 27.89 28.34
N ASN A 430 2.90 26.59 28.16
CA ASN A 430 1.86 25.58 27.97
C ASN A 430 1.84 24.46 29.03
N LEU A 431 3.00 24.03 29.57
CA LEU A 431 3.09 22.77 30.32
C LEU A 431 3.19 22.95 31.85
N THR A 432 3.80 24.04 32.32
CA THR A 432 4.09 24.32 33.76
C THR A 432 2.89 24.24 34.71
N LYS A 433 1.65 24.36 34.20
CA LYS A 433 0.41 24.36 35.01
C LYS A 433 -0.32 23.01 34.98
N ILE A 434 0.19 22.02 34.25
CA ILE A 434 -0.53 20.79 33.90
C ILE A 434 0.20 19.56 34.44
N SER A 435 -0.56 18.57 34.93
CA SER A 435 -0.01 17.28 35.36
C SER A 435 0.17 16.34 34.17
N LEU A 436 1.41 16.24 33.69
CA LEU A 436 1.81 15.38 32.56
C LEU A 436 1.60 13.87 32.81
N PHE A 437 1.40 13.45 34.06
CA PHE A 437 1.07 12.05 34.42
C PHE A 437 -0.42 11.71 34.32
N ASN A 438 -1.29 12.66 34.02
CA ASN A 438 -2.69 12.37 33.67
C ASN A 438 -2.72 11.49 32.41
N LYS A 439 -3.58 10.46 32.37
CA LYS A 439 -3.82 9.59 31.21
C LYS A 439 -3.96 10.36 29.88
N LYS A 440 -4.58 11.54 29.88
CA LYS A 440 -4.73 12.40 28.68
C LYS A 440 -3.39 12.93 28.14
N PHE A 441 -2.45 13.29 29.03
CA PHE A 441 -1.19 13.95 28.68
C PHE A 441 0.03 13.03 28.74
N PHE A 442 -0.16 11.78 29.18
CA PHE A 442 0.90 10.79 29.35
C PHE A 442 1.65 10.49 28.03
N THR A 443 0.98 10.49 26.88
CA THR A 443 1.63 10.33 25.57
C THR A 443 2.50 11.53 25.19
N ILE A 444 2.10 12.75 25.56
CA ILE A 444 2.96 13.95 25.45
C ILE A 444 4.20 13.77 26.33
N PHE A 445 4.03 13.36 27.60
CA PHE A 445 5.15 13.10 28.51
C PHE A 445 6.19 12.15 27.90
N LEU A 446 5.74 10.99 27.39
CA LEU A 446 6.59 10.02 26.72
C LEU A 446 7.29 10.57 25.46
N ASN A 447 6.68 11.54 24.77
CA ASN A 447 7.26 12.20 23.61
C ASN A 447 8.31 13.27 23.99
N LEU A 448 8.11 13.99 25.11
CA LEU A 448 9.04 15.00 25.61
C LEU A 448 10.38 14.40 26.07
N ILE A 449 10.38 13.17 26.60
CA ILE A 449 11.60 12.44 27.03
C ILE A 449 12.63 12.33 25.90
N LYS A 450 12.19 12.28 24.63
CA LYS A 450 13.04 12.14 23.45
C LYS A 450 13.98 13.33 23.24
N SER A 451 13.58 14.54 23.66
CA SER A 451 14.36 15.76 23.50
C SER A 451 15.12 16.07 24.79
N GLU A 452 16.45 16.15 24.71
CA GLU A 452 17.30 16.44 25.87
C GLU A 452 16.91 17.77 26.53
N HIS A 453 16.64 18.83 25.74
CA HIS A 453 16.26 20.14 26.27
C HIS A 453 14.94 20.09 27.07
N LEU A 454 13.92 19.38 26.58
CA LEU A 454 12.63 19.27 27.27
C LEU A 454 12.69 18.29 28.45
N PHE A 455 13.44 17.19 28.34
CA PHE A 455 13.69 16.29 29.46
C PHE A 455 14.43 17.00 30.60
N ASN A 456 15.44 17.82 30.28
CA ASN A 456 16.16 18.61 31.28
C ASN A 456 15.24 19.63 31.98
N LEU A 457 14.29 20.25 31.28
CA LEU A 457 13.27 21.13 31.90
C LEU A 457 12.28 20.35 32.78
N ILE A 458 11.88 19.15 32.38
CA ILE A 458 11.04 18.24 33.17
C ILE A 458 11.69 17.86 34.52
N ILE A 459 12.99 17.56 34.54
CA ILE A 459 13.71 17.14 35.76
C ILE A 459 14.19 18.32 36.63
N THR A 460 14.38 19.53 36.07
CA THR A 460 14.91 20.69 36.82
C THR A 460 13.88 21.75 37.21
N SER A 461 12.70 21.78 36.61
CA SER A 461 11.65 22.76 36.95
C SER A 461 11.17 22.63 38.40
N ASP A 462 10.80 23.74 39.04
CA ASP A 462 10.39 23.78 40.47
C ASP A 462 9.16 22.92 40.78
N VAL A 463 8.33 22.61 39.77
CA VAL A 463 7.20 21.68 39.86
C VAL A 463 7.68 20.24 40.12
N ASN A 464 8.97 19.96 39.88
CA ASN A 464 9.70 18.73 40.15
C ASN A 464 8.93 17.51 39.62
N TYR A 465 8.64 17.52 38.32
CA TYR A 465 7.72 16.56 37.69
C TYR A 465 8.18 15.11 37.87
N PHE A 466 9.47 14.86 37.70
CA PHE A 466 9.98 13.51 37.49
C PHE A 466 10.84 13.02 38.67
N ASN A 467 10.17 12.58 39.74
CA ASN A 467 10.81 12.01 40.93
C ASN A 467 10.16 10.70 41.37
N PHE A 468 10.87 9.92 42.19
CA PHE A 468 10.43 8.59 42.63
C PHE A 468 9.06 8.61 43.32
N GLU A 469 8.77 9.61 44.15
CA GLU A 469 7.48 9.71 44.87
C GLU A 469 6.28 9.94 43.94
N LYS A 470 6.49 10.48 42.74
CA LYS A 470 5.43 10.64 41.74
C LYS A 470 5.35 9.43 40.80
N ILE A 471 6.51 8.89 40.38
CA ILE A 471 6.59 7.73 39.49
C ILE A 471 6.00 6.48 40.15
N SER A 472 6.30 6.22 41.43
CA SER A 472 5.79 5.06 42.18
C SER A 472 4.28 5.10 42.48
N LYS A 473 3.58 6.18 42.13
CA LYS A 473 2.11 6.33 42.24
C LYS A 473 1.38 6.06 40.91
N LEU A 474 2.11 5.77 39.83
CA LEU A 474 1.55 5.43 38.52
C LEU A 474 1.18 3.94 38.44
N SER A 475 0.39 3.55 37.44
CA SER A 475 0.16 2.13 37.17
C SER A 475 1.45 1.47 36.67
N ILE A 476 1.62 0.18 36.96
CA ILE A 476 2.86 -0.56 36.66
C ILE A 476 3.19 -0.54 35.16
N ASP A 477 2.18 -0.66 34.30
CA ASP A 477 2.23 -0.44 32.86
C ASP A 477 2.78 0.96 32.48
N GLN A 478 2.26 2.04 33.06
CA GLN A 478 2.81 3.40 32.87
C GLN A 478 4.28 3.47 33.28
N ILE A 479 4.68 2.87 34.40
CA ILE A 479 6.07 2.87 34.86
C ILE A 479 6.99 2.19 33.84
N TYR A 480 6.61 1.02 33.30
CA TYR A 480 7.41 0.37 32.26
C TYR A 480 7.42 1.13 30.92
N TYR A 481 6.34 1.83 30.54
CA TYR A 481 6.38 2.73 29.38
C TYR A 481 7.34 3.92 29.58
N ILE A 482 7.40 4.49 30.78
CA ILE A 482 8.38 5.52 31.14
C ILE A 482 9.80 4.96 31.02
N ILE A 483 10.10 3.84 31.69
CA ILE A 483 11.43 3.23 31.67
C ILE A 483 11.83 2.86 30.24
N LEU A 484 10.90 2.36 29.42
CA LEU A 484 11.17 2.03 28.02
C LEU A 484 11.57 3.25 27.20
N GLN A 485 10.86 4.37 27.30
CA GLN A 485 11.25 5.57 26.55
C GLN A 485 12.55 6.19 27.08
N ILE A 486 12.81 6.07 28.37
CA ILE A 486 14.07 6.54 28.98
C ILE A 486 15.26 5.70 28.50
N SER A 487 15.15 4.37 28.50
CA SER A 487 16.21 3.44 28.09
C SER A 487 16.73 3.64 26.66
N LYS A 488 15.96 4.33 25.80
CA LYS A 488 16.29 4.58 24.38
C LYS A 488 17.23 5.75 24.15
N TYR A 489 17.42 6.64 25.14
CA TYR A 489 18.21 7.86 24.95
C TYR A 489 19.25 8.04 26.05
N ASN A 490 20.46 8.43 25.65
CA ASN A 490 21.61 8.49 26.55
C ASN A 490 21.40 9.50 27.69
N HIS A 491 20.85 10.70 27.40
CA HIS A 491 20.62 11.75 28.41
C HIS A 491 19.67 11.31 29.53
N SER A 492 18.55 10.68 29.18
CA SER A 492 17.54 10.25 30.16
C SER A 492 17.93 8.95 30.86
N THR A 493 18.66 8.04 30.18
CA THR A 493 19.20 6.84 30.83
C THR A 493 20.29 7.19 31.85
N VAL A 494 21.15 8.17 31.57
CA VAL A 494 22.11 8.70 32.56
C VAL A 494 21.37 9.25 33.79
N TYR A 495 20.21 9.89 33.63
CA TYR A 495 19.36 10.29 34.75
C TYR A 495 18.77 9.09 35.51
N LEU A 496 18.27 8.06 34.82
CA LEU A 496 17.76 6.83 35.47
C LEU A 496 18.82 6.18 36.38
N ILE A 497 20.05 6.05 35.89
CA ILE A 497 21.17 5.40 36.59
C ILE A 497 21.63 6.18 37.82
N ASN A 498 21.71 7.51 37.73
CA ASN A 498 22.30 8.35 38.78
C ASN A 498 21.26 8.99 39.73
N ASN A 499 19.99 9.14 39.30
CA ASN A 499 18.96 9.88 40.04
C ASN A 499 17.73 9.04 40.41
N LEU A 500 17.50 7.87 39.79
CA LEU A 500 16.37 6.98 40.10
C LEU A 500 16.80 5.53 40.40
N PRO A 501 17.75 5.30 41.32
CA PRO A 501 18.28 3.96 41.62
C PRO A 501 17.21 2.97 42.12
N THR A 502 16.20 3.45 42.85
CA THR A 502 15.07 2.62 43.31
C THR A 502 14.21 2.11 42.16
N ILE A 503 14.04 2.88 41.07
CA ILE A 503 13.30 2.40 39.89
C ILE A 503 14.03 1.23 39.23
N ILE A 504 15.37 1.25 39.21
CA ILE A 504 16.19 0.15 38.69
C ILE A 504 16.04 -1.09 39.58
N THR A 505 16.19 -0.93 40.90
CA THR A 505 16.02 -2.03 41.86
C THR A 505 14.62 -2.65 41.77
N ASP A 506 13.57 -1.84 41.91
CA ASP A 506 12.21 -2.32 42.14
C ASP A 506 11.54 -2.84 40.86
N TYR A 507 11.80 -2.23 39.70
CA TYR A 507 11.12 -2.57 38.44
C TYR A 507 12.02 -3.32 37.44
N LEU A 508 13.34 -3.07 37.39
CA LEU A 508 14.21 -3.74 36.43
C LEU A 508 14.88 -4.99 36.99
N ILE A 509 15.40 -4.95 38.22
CA ILE A 509 16.14 -6.07 38.83
C ILE A 509 15.18 -7.03 39.55
N ASN A 510 14.35 -6.51 40.45
CA ASN A 510 13.46 -7.34 41.27
C ASN A 510 12.33 -8.01 40.45
N SER A 511 11.74 -9.03 41.06
CA SER A 511 10.43 -9.62 40.71
C SER A 511 10.13 -9.84 39.22
N PRO A 512 10.98 -10.52 38.42
CA PRO A 512 10.57 -10.95 37.08
C PRO A 512 9.38 -11.92 37.13
N PHE A 513 9.31 -12.80 38.14
CA PHE A 513 8.31 -13.87 38.24
C PHE A 513 6.92 -13.44 38.74
N GLU A 514 6.79 -12.20 39.25
CA GLU A 514 5.50 -11.63 39.66
C GLU A 514 4.74 -11.00 38.47
N ILE A 515 5.41 -10.90 37.31
CA ILE A 515 4.85 -10.30 36.09
C ILE A 515 4.07 -11.36 35.30
N ILE A 516 2.78 -11.49 35.60
CA ILE A 516 1.85 -12.38 34.90
C ILE A 516 1.40 -11.81 33.53
N ASN A 517 1.51 -10.49 33.33
CA ASN A 517 1.11 -9.84 32.08
C ASN A 517 2.24 -9.85 31.03
N ASN A 518 2.00 -10.54 29.91
CA ASN A 518 2.92 -10.64 28.76
C ASN A 518 3.35 -9.29 28.17
N GLU A 519 2.48 -8.27 28.17
CA GLU A 519 2.83 -6.93 27.67
C GLU A 519 3.90 -6.30 28.57
N ILE A 520 3.69 -6.37 29.89
CA ILE A 520 4.63 -5.85 30.89
C ILE A 520 5.95 -6.63 30.85
N TRP A 521 5.89 -7.95 30.65
CA TRP A 521 7.08 -8.80 30.46
C TRP A 521 7.90 -8.36 29.24
N ASN A 522 7.23 -8.12 28.10
CA ASN A 522 7.87 -7.66 26.87
C ASN A 522 8.42 -6.23 26.98
N LEU A 523 7.71 -5.32 27.67
CA LEU A 523 8.21 -3.98 27.97
C LEU A 523 9.48 -4.04 28.84
N LYS A 524 9.49 -4.86 29.91
CA LYS A 524 10.66 -5.06 30.77
C LYS A 524 11.84 -5.67 30.00
N LEU A 525 11.61 -6.67 29.15
CA LEU A 525 12.64 -7.21 28.26
C LEU A 525 13.24 -6.11 27.37
N ALA A 526 12.40 -5.32 26.67
CA ALA A 526 12.88 -4.24 25.81
C ALA A 526 13.65 -3.15 26.58
N CYS A 527 13.26 -2.84 27.83
CA CYS A 527 14.03 -1.95 28.70
C CYS A 527 15.42 -2.53 29.00
N LEU A 528 15.49 -3.81 29.36
CA LEU A 528 16.75 -4.50 29.66
C LEU A 528 17.65 -4.61 28.42
N GLU A 529 17.09 -4.89 27.24
CA GLU A 529 17.86 -4.94 25.98
C GLU A 529 18.45 -3.57 25.61
N ASN A 530 17.65 -2.50 25.69
CA ASN A 530 18.13 -1.13 25.44
C ASN A 530 19.27 -0.73 26.40
N LEU A 531 19.14 -1.07 27.69
CA LEU A 531 20.17 -0.74 28.69
C LEU A 531 21.44 -1.58 28.52
N LEU A 532 21.32 -2.89 28.26
CA LEU A 532 22.45 -3.82 28.21
C LEU A 532 23.24 -3.80 26.90
N PHE A 533 22.64 -3.35 25.80
CA PHE A 533 23.27 -3.31 24.48
C PHE A 533 23.64 -1.91 23.99
N ASN A 534 23.36 -0.85 24.76
CA ASN A 534 23.86 0.49 24.48
C ASN A 534 25.33 0.61 24.93
N SER A 535 26.23 0.85 23.97
CA SER A 535 27.68 0.99 24.18
C SER A 535 28.10 2.22 24.97
N ASP A 536 27.26 3.25 24.99
CA ASP A 536 27.66 4.60 25.40
C ASP A 536 27.40 4.84 26.90
N ILE A 537 26.89 3.83 27.59
CA ILE A 537 26.30 3.95 28.92
C ILE A 537 27.00 3.02 29.92
N ASP A 538 27.75 3.63 30.83
CA ASP A 538 28.35 2.93 31.97
C ASP A 538 27.27 2.58 33.02
N LEU A 539 26.78 1.35 32.96
CA LEU A 539 25.83 0.78 33.93
C LEU A 539 26.43 0.56 35.33
N LYS A 540 27.76 0.64 35.50
CA LYS A 540 28.46 0.50 36.80
C LYS A 540 27.98 -0.72 37.60
N ILE A 541 27.50 -0.48 38.82
CA ILE A 541 27.02 -1.47 39.78
C ILE A 541 25.79 -2.27 39.30
N TRP A 542 25.05 -1.77 38.32
CA TRP A 542 23.82 -2.41 37.84
C TRP A 542 24.06 -3.49 36.80
N LEU A 543 25.25 -3.52 36.19
CA LEU A 543 25.54 -4.33 35.00
C LEU A 543 25.25 -5.82 35.19
N ASP A 544 25.68 -6.41 36.30
CA ASP A 544 25.58 -7.86 36.52
C ASP A 544 24.18 -8.31 36.94
N ASP A 545 23.47 -7.53 37.77
CA ASP A 545 22.07 -7.86 38.14
C ASP A 545 21.08 -7.62 36.99
N LEU A 546 21.31 -6.61 36.14
CA LEU A 546 20.52 -6.42 34.91
C LEU A 546 20.77 -7.57 33.92
N LYS A 547 22.03 -7.99 33.70
CA LYS A 547 22.36 -9.17 32.88
C LYS A 547 21.72 -10.45 33.41
N LYS A 548 21.76 -10.65 34.72
CA LYS A 548 21.18 -11.80 35.42
C LYS A 548 19.66 -11.85 35.24
N THR A 549 18.97 -10.73 35.45
CA THR A 549 17.51 -10.66 35.28
C THR A 549 17.09 -10.82 33.82
N TYR A 550 17.81 -10.19 32.89
CA TYR A 550 17.61 -10.39 31.45
C TYR A 550 17.80 -11.85 31.02
N SER A 551 18.87 -12.50 31.49
CA SER A 551 19.13 -13.92 31.21
C SER A 551 18.05 -14.84 31.78
N LEU A 552 17.55 -14.55 32.99
CA LEU A 552 16.43 -15.28 33.61
C LEU A 552 15.12 -15.11 32.85
N MET A 553 14.83 -13.91 32.34
CA MET A 553 13.62 -13.66 31.54
C MET A 553 13.72 -14.25 30.13
N LYS A 554 14.91 -14.25 29.51
CA LYS A 554 15.09 -14.74 28.14
C LYS A 554 15.24 -16.26 28.03
N ASN A 555 15.84 -16.90 29.04
CA ASN A 555 16.15 -18.34 29.03
C ASN A 555 15.30 -19.16 30.04
N GLY A 556 14.50 -18.49 30.87
CA GLY A 556 13.77 -19.11 31.98
C GLY A 556 14.67 -19.50 33.16
N HIS A 557 14.07 -20.11 34.18
CA HIS A 557 14.81 -20.63 35.33
C HIS A 557 15.44 -21.99 35.01
N ASN A 558 16.69 -22.17 35.44
CA ASN A 558 17.34 -23.47 35.40
C ASN A 558 16.70 -24.37 36.47
N ILE A 559 15.92 -25.37 36.04
CA ILE A 559 14.96 -26.15 36.87
C ILE A 559 15.56 -26.71 38.18
N LYS A 560 16.88 -26.90 38.23
CA LYS A 560 17.64 -27.42 39.38
C LYS A 560 17.61 -26.54 40.66
N SER A 561 17.07 -25.32 40.63
CA SER A 561 16.97 -24.44 41.80
C SER A 561 15.57 -24.34 42.42
N ILE A 562 14.58 -25.10 41.93
CA ILE A 562 13.25 -25.15 42.54
C ILE A 562 13.25 -26.24 43.62
N ASN A 563 13.15 -25.85 44.89
CA ASN A 563 12.72 -26.78 45.94
C ASN A 563 11.22 -27.06 45.72
N PRO A 564 10.81 -28.31 45.48
CA PRO A 564 9.39 -28.62 45.28
C PRO A 564 8.63 -28.48 46.60
N GLN A 565 7.87 -27.39 46.74
CA GLN A 565 6.83 -27.31 47.76
C GLN A 565 5.67 -28.19 47.32
N VAL A 566 5.51 -29.32 48.00
CA VAL A 566 4.34 -30.19 47.87
C VAL A 566 3.32 -29.72 48.90
N ASP A 567 2.22 -29.13 48.44
CA ASP A 567 1.07 -28.86 49.32
C ASP A 567 0.47 -30.20 49.78
N ILE A 568 0.70 -30.53 51.05
CA ILE A 568 0.08 -31.68 51.69
C ILE A 568 -1.34 -31.28 52.07
N ALA A 569 -2.30 -31.60 51.19
CA ALA A 569 -3.72 -31.58 51.53
C ALA A 569 -3.97 -32.59 52.66
N SER A 570 -4.12 -32.10 53.89
CA SER A 570 -4.30 -32.92 55.08
C SER A 570 -5.76 -33.36 55.24
N ASP A 571 -6.20 -34.31 54.44
CA ASP A 571 -7.49 -34.99 54.60
C ASP A 571 -7.53 -35.73 55.96
N THR A 572 -8.08 -35.07 56.98
CA THR A 572 -8.39 -35.66 58.30
C THR A 572 -9.68 -35.05 58.84
N ILE A 573 -10.47 -35.91 59.48
CA ILE A 573 -11.86 -35.68 59.94
C ILE A 573 -11.86 -35.04 61.34
#